data_AF-A0A2P4YS50-F1
#
_entry.id   AF-A0A2P4YS50-F1
#
_cell.length_a   1.000
_cell.length_b   1.000
_cell.length_c   1.000
_cell.angle_alpha   90.00
_cell.angle_beta   90.00
_cell.angle_gamma   90.00
#
_symmetry.space_group_name_H-M   'P 1'
#
loop_
_entity.id
_entity.type
_entity.pdbx_description
1 polymer ?
#
loop_
_entity_poly.entity_id
_entity_poly.type
_entity_poly.pdbx_seq_one_letter_code
_entity_poly.pdbx_strand_id
1 'polypeptide(L)'
;MEYLGHDLTSEGIKPTERLVRAIVDFPTPTDDTQVRRFVALAGYYRRFVPEFGTRMAPLTSLLRKSTKWDWGAAQEEAFAWAKAWLSTKPVLIYPDYPLPQIPAKGAVVECRRRKYRTRTGRYVLEFENEKLEPAEQDNDQETKPTTQQKDGPVTKRKTQQ
;
A
#
# COMPACT_ATOMS: atom_id res chain seq x y z
N MET A 1 -11.34 3.39 15.51
CA MET A 1 -11.51 1.92 15.64
C MET A 1 -10.13 1.33 15.87
N GLU A 2 -9.96 0.46 16.87
CA GLU A 2 -8.67 -0.21 17.11
C GLU A 2 -8.61 -1.52 16.31
N TYR A 3 -7.51 -1.74 15.58
CA TYR A 3 -7.26 -2.98 14.87
C TYR A 3 -5.76 -3.27 14.83
N LEU A 4 -5.38 -4.50 15.22
CA LEU A 4 -3.99 -4.96 15.28
C LEU A 4 -3.03 -4.09 16.11
N GLY A 5 -3.52 -3.32 17.10
CA GLY A 5 -2.69 -2.39 17.88
C GLY A 5 -2.42 -1.04 17.20
N HIS A 6 -3.28 -0.70 16.24
CA HIS A 6 -3.35 0.61 15.61
C HIS A 6 -4.75 1.21 15.73
N ASP A 7 -4.80 2.52 15.91
CA ASP A 7 -6.03 3.30 15.86
C ASP A 7 -6.25 3.79 14.43
N LEU A 8 -7.28 3.28 13.77
CA LEU A 8 -7.70 3.74 12.45
C LEU A 8 -8.62 4.94 12.62
N THR A 9 -8.20 6.05 12.00
CA THR A 9 -8.92 7.31 11.91
C THR A 9 -9.06 7.71 10.44
N SER A 10 -9.99 8.60 10.11
CA SER A 10 -10.17 9.11 8.75
C SER A 10 -8.91 9.78 8.19
N GLU A 11 -8.08 10.36 9.06
CA GLU A 11 -6.82 11.02 8.71
C GLU A 11 -5.67 10.04 8.44
N GLY A 12 -5.78 8.80 8.92
CA GLY A 12 -4.69 7.84 8.85
C GLY A 12 -4.67 6.83 9.99
N ILE A 13 -3.57 6.10 10.03
CA ILE A 13 -3.27 5.08 11.03
C ILE A 13 -2.43 5.73 12.13
N LYS A 14 -2.83 5.56 13.39
CA LYS A 14 -2.10 6.06 14.56
C LYS A 14 -1.69 4.90 15.48
N PRO A 15 -0.56 4.99 16.20
CA PRO A 15 -0.21 4.02 17.23
C PRO A 15 -1.18 4.10 18.41
N THR A 16 -1.67 2.95 18.88
CA THR A 16 -2.57 2.90 20.05
C THR A 16 -1.83 3.35 21.31
N GLU A 17 -2.53 4.06 22.20
CA GLU A 17 -1.95 4.65 23.39
C GLU A 17 -1.30 3.63 24.34
N ARG A 18 -1.84 2.41 24.40
CA ARG A 18 -1.26 1.31 25.19
C ARG A 18 0.19 1.02 24.78
N LEU A 19 0.47 1.00 23.48
CA LEU A 19 1.80 0.70 22.96
C LEU A 19 2.75 1.88 23.16
N VAL A 20 2.25 3.11 23.02
CA VAL A 20 3.01 4.33 23.34
C VAL A 20 3.40 4.34 24.81
N ARG A 21 2.47 4.04 25.73
CA ARG A 21 2.76 3.91 27.17
C ARG A 21 3.81 2.83 27.43
N ALA A 22 3.71 1.67 26.80
CA ALA A 22 4.70 0.59 26.95
C ALA A 22 6.12 1.00 26.54
N ILE A 23 6.27 1.95 25.61
CA ILE A 23 7.57 2.50 25.19
C ILE A 23 8.07 3.57 26.16
N VAL A 24 7.17 4.46 26.60
CA VAL A 24 7.51 5.53 27.56
C VAL A 24 7.95 4.94 28.90
N ASP A 25 7.17 3.98 29.41
CA ASP A 25 7.39 3.30 30.69
C ASP A 25 8.52 2.26 30.62
N PHE A 26 9.10 2.02 29.44
CA PHE A 26 10.16 1.05 29.27
C PHE A 26 11.41 1.49 30.06
N PRO A 27 11.94 0.69 31.00
CA PRO A 27 13.13 1.06 31.77
C PRO A 27 14.37 1.14 30.88
N THR A 28 15.38 1.91 31.27
CA THR A 28 16.66 1.94 30.56
C THR A 28 17.26 0.53 30.56
N PRO A 29 17.53 -0.05 29.38
CA PRO A 29 17.91 -1.45 29.30
C PRO A 29 19.35 -1.65 29.79
N THR A 30 19.53 -2.58 30.72
CA THR A 30 20.85 -2.95 31.29
C THR A 30 21.43 -4.22 30.68
N ASP A 31 20.63 -4.95 29.90
CA ASP A 31 20.96 -6.26 29.35
C ASP A 31 20.62 -6.36 27.85
N ASP A 32 21.30 -7.27 27.14
CA ASP A 32 21.09 -7.49 25.71
C ASP A 32 19.66 -7.97 25.41
N THR A 33 19.09 -8.78 26.31
CA THR A 33 17.71 -9.26 26.21
C THR A 33 16.72 -8.10 26.25
N GLN A 34 16.98 -7.10 27.09
CA GLN A 34 16.11 -5.93 27.24
C GLN A 34 16.21 -5.01 26.01
N VAL A 35 17.41 -4.80 25.47
CA VAL A 35 17.59 -4.06 24.20
C VAL A 35 16.90 -4.77 23.06
N ARG A 36 17.01 -6.10 22.97
CA ARG A 36 16.32 -6.87 21.92
C ARG A 36 14.81 -6.70 21.98
N ARG A 37 14.23 -6.70 23.19
CA ARG A 37 12.80 -6.45 23.41
C ARG A 37 12.42 -5.03 22.97
N PHE A 38 13.20 -4.03 23.37
CA PHE A 38 12.97 -2.64 22.98
C PHE A 38 13.06 -2.44 21.46
N VAL A 39 14.12 -2.94 20.82
CA VAL A 39 14.32 -2.85 19.37
C VAL A 39 13.19 -3.56 18.62
N ALA A 40 12.71 -4.71 19.10
CA ALA A 40 11.57 -5.40 18.50
C ALA A 40 10.29 -4.55 18.59
N LEU A 41 10.03 -3.95 19.75
CA LEU A 41 8.87 -3.07 19.98
C LEU A 41 8.94 -1.80 19.12
N ALA A 42 10.07 -1.11 19.12
CA ALA A 42 10.29 0.08 18.32
C ALA A 42 10.25 -0.25 16.81
N GLY A 43 10.77 -1.43 16.42
CA GLY A 43 10.78 -1.92 15.05
C GLY A 43 9.38 -2.15 14.46
N TYR A 44 8.40 -2.47 15.30
CA TYR A 44 6.99 -2.55 14.88
C TYR A 44 6.48 -1.21 14.30
N TYR A 45 6.98 -0.09 14.82
CA TYR A 45 6.63 1.27 14.40
C TYR A 45 7.61 1.91 13.42
N ARG A 46 8.55 1.15 12.84
CA ARG A 46 9.52 1.68 11.86
C ARG A 46 8.88 2.43 10.68
N ARG A 47 7.62 2.13 10.35
CA ARG A 47 6.87 2.78 9.25
C ARG A 47 6.47 4.23 9.55
N PHE A 48 6.40 4.59 10.82
CA PHE A 48 6.02 5.93 11.28
C PHE A 48 7.23 6.83 11.52
N VAL A 49 8.43 6.26 11.44
CA VAL A 49 9.67 6.92 11.84
C VAL A 49 10.60 7.04 10.63
N PRO A 50 10.81 8.24 10.10
CA PRO A 50 11.82 8.43 9.06
C PRO A 50 13.21 8.13 9.64
N GLU A 51 14.08 7.54 8.81
CA GLU A 51 15.48 7.26 9.18
C GLU A 51 15.68 6.38 10.42
N PHE A 52 14.67 5.57 10.79
CA PHE A 52 14.73 4.67 11.95
C PHE A 52 15.98 3.80 11.98
N GLY A 53 16.39 3.27 10.82
CA GLY A 53 17.56 2.40 10.70
C GLY A 53 18.87 3.09 11.12
N THR A 54 19.07 4.35 10.72
CA THR A 54 20.29 5.12 11.03
C THR A 54 20.33 5.48 12.51
N ARG A 55 19.20 5.91 13.08
CA ARG A 55 19.11 6.32 14.49
C ARG A 55 19.18 5.13 15.46
N MET A 56 18.67 3.96 15.07
CA MET A 56 18.73 2.73 15.86
C MET A 56 19.99 1.88 15.59
N ALA A 57 20.84 2.29 14.66
CA ALA A 57 22.13 1.66 14.37
C ALA A 57 22.99 1.39 15.64
N PRO A 58 23.14 2.33 16.59
CA PRO A 58 23.91 2.06 17.83
C PRO A 58 23.29 0.93 18.68
N LEU A 59 21.97 0.88 18.81
CA LEU A 59 21.27 -0.17 19.58
C LEU A 59 21.33 -1.53 18.88
N THR A 60 21.19 -1.57 17.55
CA THR A 60 21.31 -2.82 16.78
C THR A 60 22.74 -3.34 16.70
N SER A 61 23.75 -2.48 16.87
CA SER A 61 25.15 -2.88 16.92
C SER A 61 25.49 -3.65 18.20
N LEU A 62 24.83 -3.33 19.32
CA LEU A 62 24.95 -4.11 20.58
C LEU A 62 24.41 -5.54 20.47
N LEU A 63 23.46 -5.78 19.57
CA LEU A 63 22.84 -7.10 19.39
C LEU A 63 23.67 -8.05 18.50
N ARG A 64 24.81 -7.60 17.98
CA ARG A 64 25.69 -8.41 17.13
C ARG A 64 26.52 -9.36 17.98
N LYS A 65 26.65 -10.62 17.53
CA LYS A 65 27.36 -11.70 18.26
C LYS A 65 28.85 -11.43 18.58
N SER A 66 29.46 -10.43 17.94
CA SER A 66 30.89 -10.13 18.07
C SER A 66 31.18 -8.89 18.90
N THR A 67 30.16 -8.27 19.49
CA THR A 67 30.28 -6.97 20.15
C THR A 67 30.19 -7.15 21.66
N LYS A 68 31.14 -6.56 22.40
CA LYS A 68 31.05 -6.46 23.87
C LYS A 68 29.92 -5.53 24.22
N TRP A 69 29.13 -5.90 25.22
CA TRP A 69 28.08 -5.05 25.76
C TRP A 69 28.70 -3.79 26.37
N ASP A 70 28.42 -2.64 25.76
CA ASP A 70 28.87 -1.33 26.21
C ASP A 70 27.75 -0.31 25.98
N TRP A 71 27.20 0.22 27.07
CA TRP A 71 26.14 1.22 27.03
C TRP A 71 26.76 2.61 27.16
N GLY A 72 26.97 3.27 26.02
CA GLY A 72 27.53 4.61 25.94
C GLY A 72 26.52 5.69 25.61
N ALA A 73 27.02 6.91 25.39
CA ALA A 73 26.20 8.08 25.08
C ALA A 73 25.38 7.92 23.79
N ALA A 74 25.94 7.27 22.76
CA ALA A 74 25.25 7.08 21.49
C ALA A 74 24.01 6.15 21.61
N GLN A 75 24.08 5.15 22.50
CA GLN A 75 22.99 4.23 22.77
C GLN A 75 21.89 4.90 23.59
N GLU A 76 22.27 5.67 24.60
CA GLU A 76 21.33 6.46 25.40
C GLU A 76 20.62 7.51 24.55
N GLU A 77 21.34 8.22 23.67
CA GLU A 77 20.76 9.19 22.74
C GLU A 77 19.75 8.54 21.80
N ALA A 78 20.10 7.39 21.21
CA ALA A 78 19.19 6.65 20.35
C ALA A 78 17.94 6.15 21.08
N PHE A 79 18.09 5.71 22.33
CA PHE A 79 16.99 5.27 23.18
C PHE A 79 16.05 6.43 23.54
N ALA A 80 16.61 7.56 24.00
CA ALA A 80 15.87 8.76 24.33
C ALA A 80 15.15 9.34 23.10
N TRP A 81 15.83 9.38 21.95
CA TRP A 81 15.24 9.81 20.68
C TRP A 81 14.05 8.93 20.29
N ALA A 82 14.19 7.60 20.38
CA ALA A 82 13.10 6.68 20.05
C ALA A 82 11.89 6.89 20.97
N LYS A 83 12.10 7.10 22.27
CA LYS A 83 11.02 7.43 23.21
C LYS A 83 10.34 8.75 22.87
N ALA A 84 11.12 9.80 22.63
CA ALA A 84 10.60 11.12 22.29
C ALA A 84 9.74 11.06 21.01
N TRP A 85 10.22 10.36 19.99
CA TRP A 85 9.55 10.28 18.71
C TRP A 85 8.31 9.38 18.70
N LEU A 86 8.30 8.32 19.51
CA LEU A 86 7.10 7.50 19.66
C LEU A 86 6.06 8.18 20.57
N SER A 87 6.48 9.11 21.43
CA SER A 87 5.59 9.93 22.27
C SER A 87 4.78 10.95 21.46
N THR A 88 5.28 11.41 20.32
CA THR A 88 4.58 12.39 19.47
C THR A 88 3.42 11.78 18.66
N LYS A 89 3.16 10.47 18.79
CA LYS A 89 2.07 9.74 18.11
C LYS A 89 1.99 10.05 16.60
N PRO A 90 3.05 9.74 15.82
CA PRO A 90 3.07 10.03 14.39
C PRO A 90 1.89 9.36 13.65
N VAL A 91 1.30 10.10 12.71
CA VAL A 91 0.17 9.64 11.90
C VAL A 91 0.70 9.16 10.55
N LEU A 92 0.38 7.92 10.19
CA LEU A 92 0.66 7.40 8.85
C LEU A 92 -0.56 7.65 7.96
N ILE A 93 -0.38 8.50 6.95
CA ILE A 93 -1.41 8.84 5.98
C ILE A 93 -1.65 7.64 5.05
N TYR A 94 -2.91 7.41 4.68
CA TYR A 94 -3.23 6.36 3.72
C TYR A 94 -2.60 6.67 2.36
N PRO A 95 -1.93 5.70 1.71
CA PRO A 95 -1.52 5.86 0.33
C PRO A 95 -2.76 6.07 -0.53
N ASP A 96 -2.74 7.13 -1.32
CA ASP A 96 -3.73 7.33 -2.37
C ASP A 96 -3.45 6.32 -3.47
N TYR A 97 -4.10 5.17 -3.39
CA TYR A 97 -4.08 4.21 -4.48
C TYR A 97 -5.07 4.72 -5.52
N PRO A 98 -4.62 5.16 -6.71
CA PRO A 98 -5.56 5.33 -7.80
C PRO A 98 -6.25 3.98 -7.97
N LEU A 99 -7.58 4.00 -7.84
CA LEU A 99 -8.41 2.81 -7.96
C LEU A 99 -7.93 2.04 -9.20
N PRO A 100 -7.64 0.72 -9.09
CA PRO A 100 -7.35 -0.07 -10.27
C PRO A 100 -8.51 0.16 -11.23
N GLN A 101 -8.19 0.65 -12.42
CA GLN A 101 -9.19 0.81 -13.47
C GLN A 101 -9.63 -0.59 -13.84
N ILE A 102 -10.65 -1.10 -13.15
CA ILE A 102 -11.27 -2.37 -13.47
C ILE A 102 -11.68 -2.21 -14.92
N PRO A 103 -11.10 -2.99 -15.85
CA PRO A 103 -11.47 -2.85 -17.23
C PRO A 103 -12.97 -3.14 -17.32
N ALA A 104 -13.66 -2.40 -18.20
CA ALA A 104 -15.12 -2.43 -18.28
C ALA A 104 -15.65 -3.87 -18.30
N LYS A 105 -16.83 -4.09 -17.70
CA LYS A 105 -17.47 -5.42 -17.64
C LYS A 105 -17.38 -6.11 -19.02
N GLY A 106 -16.71 -7.26 -19.06
CA GLY A 106 -16.47 -8.03 -20.30
C GLY A 106 -15.03 -8.05 -20.79
N ALA A 107 -14.12 -7.29 -20.17
CA ALA A 107 -12.71 -7.35 -20.53
C ALA A 107 -12.04 -8.63 -20.01
N VAL A 108 -11.44 -9.38 -20.94
CA VAL A 108 -10.59 -10.54 -20.66
C VAL A 108 -9.16 -10.03 -20.49
N VAL A 109 -8.61 -10.16 -19.28
CA VAL A 109 -7.17 -9.93 -19.06
C VAL A 109 -6.44 -11.24 -19.34
N GLU A 110 -5.66 -11.26 -20.42
CA GLU A 110 -4.81 -12.41 -20.70
C GLU A 110 -3.53 -12.36 -19.86
N CYS A 111 -3.36 -13.36 -19.01
CA CYS A 111 -2.23 -13.47 -18.10
C CYS A 111 -1.12 -14.30 -18.75
N ARG A 112 -0.09 -13.63 -19.29
CA ARG A 112 1.01 -14.33 -19.95
C ARG A 112 2.09 -14.68 -18.93
N ARG A 113 2.42 -15.98 -18.85
CA ARG A 113 3.47 -16.49 -17.96
C ARG A 113 4.81 -16.48 -18.71
N ARG A 114 5.71 -15.56 -18.36
CA ARG A 114 7.05 -15.53 -18.96
C ARG A 114 8.02 -16.28 -18.05
N LYS A 115 8.70 -17.29 -18.61
CA LYS A 115 9.74 -18.07 -17.91
C LYS A 115 11.10 -17.54 -18.34
N TYR A 116 11.93 -17.16 -17.38
CA TYR A 116 13.33 -16.84 -17.65
C TYR A 116 14.27 -17.60 -16.74
N ARG A 117 15.43 -17.95 -17.28
CA ARG A 117 16.50 -18.61 -16.54
C ARG A 117 17.42 -17.56 -15.95
N THR A 118 17.54 -17.54 -14.63
CA THR A 118 18.49 -16.67 -13.92
C THR A 118 19.92 -17.19 -14.08
N ARG A 119 20.91 -16.32 -13.83
CA ARG A 119 22.34 -16.65 -13.89
C ARG A 119 22.75 -17.80 -12.94
N THR A 120 21.95 -18.05 -11.91
CA THR A 120 22.12 -19.12 -10.92
C THR A 120 21.35 -20.40 -11.25
N GLY A 121 20.78 -20.52 -12.46
CA GLY A 121 20.11 -21.73 -12.93
C GLY A 121 18.68 -21.94 -12.43
N ARG A 122 18.12 -21.01 -11.65
CA ARG A 122 16.71 -21.06 -11.22
C ARG A 122 15.81 -20.40 -12.25
N TYR A 123 14.64 -20.99 -12.50
CA TYR A 123 13.60 -20.37 -13.33
C TYR A 123 12.74 -19.45 -12.47
N VAL A 124 12.56 -18.21 -12.92
CA VAL A 124 11.63 -17.25 -12.31
C VAL A 124 10.42 -17.13 -13.25
N LEU A 125 9.24 -17.17 -12.65
CA LEU A 125 7.96 -16.97 -13.33
C LEU A 125 7.51 -15.55 -13.03
N GLU A 126 7.40 -14.73 -14.06
CA GLU A 126 6.82 -13.39 -13.97
C GLU A 126 5.47 -13.39 -14.70
N PHE A 127 4.51 -12.70 -14.09
CA PHE A 127 3.17 -12.53 -14.65
C PHE A 127 3.11 -11.14 -15.29
N GLU A 128 3.03 -11.11 -16.61
CA GLU A 128 2.88 -9.88 -17.38
C GLU A 128 1.39 -9.75 -17.73
N ASN A 129 0.74 -8.67 -17.27
CA ASN A 129 -0.64 -8.37 -17.62
C ASN A 129 -0.62 -7.46 -18.84
N GLU A 130 -1.11 -7.94 -19.98
CA GLU A 130 -1.27 -7.15 -21.19
C GLU A 130 -2.73 -6.69 -21.31
N LYS A 131 -2.93 -5.40 -21.52
CA LYS A 131 -4.27 -4.81 -21.68
C LYS A 131 -4.72 -5.06 -23.11
N LEU A 132 -5.65 -6.00 -23.30
CA LEU A 132 -6.34 -6.20 -24.58
C LEU A 132 -7.44 -5.15 -24.70
N GLU A 133 -7.33 -4.27 -25.69
CA GLU A 133 -8.44 -3.40 -26.10
C GLU A 133 -9.56 -4.26 -26.71
N PRO A 134 -10.84 -3.93 -26.46
CA PRO A 134 -11.95 -4.75 -26.93
C PRO A 134 -11.98 -4.81 -28.45
N ALA A 135 -12.17 -6.02 -29.00
CA ALA A 135 -12.32 -6.25 -30.43
C ALA A 135 -13.48 -5.41 -30.97
N GLU A 136 -13.19 -4.61 -32.01
CA GLU A 136 -14.23 -3.97 -32.82
C GLU A 136 -15.17 -5.07 -33.33
N GLN A 137 -16.45 -4.97 -32.97
CA GLN A 137 -17.49 -5.86 -33.45
C GLN A 137 -17.64 -5.64 -34.96
N ASP A 138 -17.20 -6.61 -35.75
CA ASP A 138 -17.42 -6.68 -37.19
C ASP A 138 -18.93 -6.72 -37.43
N ASN A 139 -19.46 -5.62 -37.96
CA ASN A 139 -20.89 -5.42 -38.20
C ASN A 139 -21.21 -5.96 -39.60
N ASP A 140 -21.36 -7.28 -39.69
CA ASP A 140 -21.82 -7.93 -40.91
C ASP A 140 -23.29 -7.56 -41.18
N GLN A 141 -23.50 -6.90 -42.31
CA GLN A 141 -24.80 -6.45 -42.82
C GLN A 141 -25.70 -7.65 -43.13
N GLU A 142 -26.86 -7.73 -42.47
CA GLU A 142 -27.98 -8.51 -42.96
C GLU A 142 -29.14 -7.57 -43.34
N THR A 143 -29.27 -7.31 -44.63
CA THR A 143 -30.33 -6.48 -45.20
C THR A 143 -31.58 -7.28 -45.55
N LYS A 144 -32.74 -6.65 -45.29
CA LYS A 144 -34.10 -6.78 -45.88
C LYS A 144 -35.09 -7.78 -45.25
N PRO A 145 -36.41 -7.62 -45.49
CA PRO A 145 -37.21 -6.39 -45.69
C PRO A 145 -38.52 -6.43 -44.88
N THR A 146 -39.17 -5.29 -44.57
CA THR A 146 -40.60 -5.29 -44.22
C THR A 146 -41.28 -3.97 -44.60
N THR A 147 -42.16 -4.11 -45.59
CA THR A 147 -43.30 -3.28 -45.95
C THR A 147 -44.16 -2.92 -44.73
N GLN A 148 -44.60 -1.65 -44.61
CA GLN A 148 -46.02 -1.29 -44.50
C GLN A 148 -46.26 0.22 -44.47
N GLN A 149 -47.47 0.57 -44.89
CA GLN A 149 -47.93 1.85 -45.44
C GLN A 149 -49.13 2.34 -44.61
N LYS A 150 -49.37 3.67 -44.63
CA LYS A 150 -50.62 4.41 -44.29
C LYS A 150 -50.87 4.68 -42.79
N ASP A 151 -51.43 5.80 -42.32
CA ASP A 151 -52.35 6.80 -42.88
C ASP A 151 -52.08 8.22 -42.30
N GLY A 152 -52.56 9.28 -42.99
CA GLY A 152 -52.47 10.71 -42.60
C GLY A 152 -53.47 11.15 -41.51
N PRO A 153 -54.02 12.40 -41.50
CA PRO A 153 -53.93 13.47 -42.51
C PRO A 153 -53.86 14.94 -42.00
N VAL A 154 -53.82 15.91 -42.95
CA VAL A 154 -54.48 17.27 -42.94
C VAL A 154 -53.91 18.34 -41.97
N THR A 155 -53.73 19.65 -42.27
CA THR A 155 -53.87 20.59 -43.41
C THR A 155 -53.38 21.98 -42.96
N LYS A 156 -52.88 22.82 -43.90
CA LYS A 156 -53.15 24.30 -44.11
C LYS A 156 -51.91 24.97 -44.75
N ARG A 157 -51.89 25.24 -46.06
CA ARG A 157 -52.42 26.42 -46.81
C ARG A 157 -51.65 27.75 -46.62
N LYS A 158 -51.00 28.21 -47.71
CA LYS A 158 -51.05 29.54 -48.40
C LYS A 158 -49.66 29.86 -49.00
N THR A 159 -49.46 29.92 -50.32
CA THR A 159 -49.88 30.89 -51.37
C THR A 159 -48.87 32.02 -51.59
N GLN A 160 -48.24 32.00 -52.80
CA GLN A 160 -47.75 33.09 -53.70
C GLN A 160 -46.76 34.13 -53.13
N GLN A 161 -45.77 34.62 -53.87
CA GLN A 161 -45.70 34.96 -55.31
C GLN A 161 -44.42 34.47 -55.97
#